data_AF-A0A345CRH0-F1
#
_entry.id   AF-A0A345CRH0-F1
#
_cell.length_a   1.000
_cell.length_b   1.000
_cell.length_c   1.000
_cell.angle_alpha   90.00
_cell.angle_beta   90.00
_cell.angle_gamma   90.00
#
_symmetry.space_group_name_H-M   'P 1'
#
loop_
_entity.id
_entity.type
_entity.pdbx_description
1 polymer ?
#
loop_
_entity_poly.entity_id
_entity_poly.type
_entity_poly.pdbx_seq_one_letter_code
_entity_poly.pdbx_strand_id
1 'polypeptide(L)'
;MSYLYSMKTRGFYPAGEEEQQPYSDAGTLPDDLQAISDEDYTAFFNPPDGYYGVFDETGPHLEKVPEPDHTDENLQTAQDEYDSASEHITALQQRMDDDDYDDTNTEESVKALKATWTTYRKALRAYISSADGTKSLPAAPDA
;
A
#
# COMPACT_ATOMS: atom_id res chain seq x y z
N MET A 1 -0.64 -36.02 -3.37
CA MET A 1 -1.01 -36.26 -4.79
C MET A 1 0.01 -35.48 -5.57
N SER A 2 0.97 -36.15 -6.20
CA SER A 2 2.10 -35.44 -6.79
C SER A 2 1.73 -34.89 -8.16
N TYR A 3 2.17 -33.66 -8.43
CA TYR A 3 1.92 -32.98 -9.70
C TYR A 3 3.23 -32.74 -10.44
N LEU A 4 3.11 -32.72 -11.76
CA LEU A 4 4.12 -32.27 -12.69
C LEU A 4 3.67 -30.98 -13.34
N TYR A 5 4.63 -30.21 -13.82
CA TYR A 5 4.39 -28.93 -14.47
C TYR A 5 5.16 -28.85 -15.78
N SER A 6 4.50 -28.36 -16.84
CA SER A 6 5.10 -28.13 -18.15
C SER A 6 5.18 -26.63 -18.43
N MET A 7 6.38 -26.15 -18.70
CA MET A 7 6.64 -24.75 -19.09
C MET A 7 6.07 -24.43 -20.47
N LYS A 8 6.12 -25.39 -21.40
CA LYS A 8 5.60 -25.24 -22.77
C LYS A 8 4.09 -25.08 -22.79
N THR A 9 3.37 -25.93 -22.06
CA THR A 9 1.90 -25.92 -22.04
C THR A 9 1.32 -25.07 -20.93
N ARG A 10 2.16 -24.59 -20.01
CA ARG A 10 1.75 -23.72 -18.90
C ARG A 10 0.65 -24.38 -18.05
N GLY A 11 0.80 -25.67 -17.80
CA GLY A 11 -0.21 -26.51 -17.16
C GLY A 11 0.35 -27.51 -16.16
N PHE A 12 -0.50 -27.87 -15.19
CA PHE A 12 -0.23 -28.93 -14.22
C PHE A 12 -0.80 -30.26 -14.70
N TYR A 13 -0.05 -31.33 -14.47
CA TYR A 13 -0.36 -32.70 -14.87
C TYR A 13 -0.22 -33.63 -13.66
N PRO A 14 -0.99 -34.73 -13.59
CA PRO A 14 -0.79 -35.73 -12.56
C PRO A 14 0.58 -36.41 -12.72
N ALA A 15 1.24 -36.75 -11.62
CA ALA A 15 2.50 -37.50 -11.66
C ALA A 15 2.31 -39.04 -11.76
N GLY A 16 1.10 -39.55 -11.51
CA GLY A 16 0.81 -40.99 -11.59
C GLY A 16 0.76 -41.49 -13.03
N GLU A 17 1.41 -42.62 -13.33
CA GLU A 17 1.45 -43.19 -14.69
C GLU A 17 0.05 -43.51 -15.23
N GLU A 18 -0.83 -44.09 -14.42
CA GLU A 18 -2.22 -44.40 -14.83
C GLU A 18 -3.02 -43.13 -15.15
N GLU A 19 -2.77 -42.04 -14.42
CA GLU A 19 -3.46 -40.76 -14.58
C GLU A 19 -2.91 -39.98 -15.79
N GLN A 20 -1.68 -40.28 -16.21
CA GLN A 20 -1.07 -39.74 -17.42
C GLN A 20 -1.50 -40.47 -18.70
N GLN A 21 -1.97 -41.73 -18.60
CA GLN A 21 -2.32 -42.56 -19.76
C GLN A 21 -3.24 -41.84 -20.77
N PRO A 22 -4.29 -41.10 -20.38
CA PRO A 22 -5.14 -40.37 -21.32
C PRO A 22 -4.39 -39.31 -22.14
N TYR A 23 -3.40 -38.65 -21.54
CA TYR A 23 -2.57 -37.64 -22.21
C TYR A 23 -1.57 -38.30 -23.17
N SER A 24 -1.02 -39.45 -22.77
CA SER A 24 -0.16 -40.27 -23.62
C SER A 24 -0.92 -40.79 -24.85
N ASP A 25 -2.10 -41.37 -24.65
CA ASP A 25 -2.95 -41.92 -25.73
C ASP A 25 -3.41 -40.83 -26.70
N ALA A 26 -3.67 -39.62 -26.20
CA ALA A 26 -4.03 -38.46 -27.01
C ALA A 26 -2.82 -37.80 -27.69
N GLY A 27 -1.59 -38.18 -27.36
CA GLY A 27 -0.37 -37.51 -27.83
C GLY A 27 -0.23 -36.07 -27.33
N THR A 28 -0.86 -35.73 -26.20
CA THR A 28 -0.86 -34.40 -25.59
C THR A 28 -0.01 -34.29 -24.33
N LEU A 29 0.63 -35.39 -23.90
CA LEU A 29 1.54 -35.37 -22.75
C LEU A 29 2.80 -34.56 -23.10
N PRO A 30 3.12 -33.48 -22.37
CA PRO A 30 4.31 -32.69 -22.64
C PRO A 30 5.60 -33.47 -22.37
N ASP A 31 6.65 -33.15 -23.11
CA ASP A 31 8.00 -33.73 -22.97
C ASP A 31 8.89 -32.95 -21.96
N ASP A 32 8.40 -31.83 -21.44
CA ASP A 32 9.13 -30.92 -20.55
C ASP A 32 8.60 -30.91 -19.11
N LEU A 33 7.93 -32.00 -18.70
CA LEU A 33 7.36 -32.13 -17.37
C LEU A 33 8.42 -32.11 -16.28
N GLN A 34 8.23 -31.24 -15.29
CA GLN A 34 9.07 -31.08 -14.11
C GLN A 34 8.25 -31.31 -12.85
N ALA A 35 8.83 -31.93 -11.83
CA ALA A 35 8.13 -32.14 -10.57
C ALA A 35 7.90 -30.81 -9.82
N ILE A 36 6.71 -30.62 -9.27
CA ILE A 36 6.41 -29.60 -8.28
C ILE A 36 6.07 -30.29 -6.95
N SER A 37 6.51 -29.73 -5.83
CA SER A 37 6.16 -30.28 -4.53
C SER A 37 4.66 -30.08 -4.24
N ASP A 38 4.05 -30.99 -3.48
CA ASP A 38 2.65 -30.83 -3.03
C ASP A 38 2.47 -29.52 -2.22
N GLU A 39 3.52 -29.09 -1.50
CA GLU A 39 3.56 -27.83 -0.76
C GLU A 39 3.50 -26.62 -1.69
N ASP A 40 4.39 -26.55 -2.68
CA ASP A 40 4.44 -25.45 -3.65
C ASP A 40 3.16 -25.39 -4.50
N TYR A 41 2.64 -26.55 -4.92
CA TYR A 41 1.36 -26.64 -5.62
C TYR A 41 0.21 -26.08 -4.76
N THR A 42 0.13 -26.52 -3.50
CA THR A 42 -0.94 -26.07 -2.59
C THR A 42 -0.82 -24.58 -2.30
N ALA A 43 0.39 -24.10 -2.03
CA ALA A 43 0.67 -22.70 -1.75
C ALA A 43 0.40 -21.81 -2.96
N PHE A 44 0.65 -22.28 -4.17
CA PHE A 44 0.33 -21.53 -5.40
C PHE A 44 -1.18 -21.24 -5.55
N PHE A 45 -2.03 -22.24 -5.28
CA PHE A 45 -3.50 -22.08 -5.36
C PHE A 45 -4.13 -21.50 -4.09
N ASN A 46 -3.45 -21.62 -2.94
CA ASN A 46 -3.87 -21.08 -1.65
C ASN A 46 -2.69 -20.33 -1.01
N PRO A 47 -2.33 -19.15 -1.53
CA PRO A 47 -1.16 -18.42 -1.07
C PRO A 47 -1.33 -17.99 0.40
N PRO A 48 -0.24 -17.99 1.18
CA PRO A 48 -0.25 -17.44 2.53
C PRO A 48 -0.51 -15.93 2.50
N ASP A 49 -0.97 -15.39 3.64
CA ASP A 49 -1.27 -13.96 3.79
C ASP A 49 -0.10 -13.07 3.31
N GLY A 50 -0.42 -12.07 2.50
CA GLY A 50 0.57 -11.15 1.94
C GLY A 50 1.33 -11.70 0.74
N TYR A 51 0.93 -12.84 0.18
CA TYR A 51 1.47 -13.38 -1.08
C TYR A 51 0.36 -13.60 -2.13
N TYR A 52 0.76 -13.67 -3.38
CA TYR A 52 -0.12 -14.02 -4.50
C TYR A 52 0.60 -14.98 -5.46
N GLY A 53 -0.18 -15.82 -6.15
CA GLY A 53 0.34 -16.73 -7.16
C GLY A 53 0.65 -15.99 -8.46
N VAL A 54 1.88 -16.15 -8.95
CA VAL A 54 2.36 -15.59 -10.21
C VAL A 54 2.65 -16.71 -11.20
N PHE A 55 2.18 -16.51 -12.42
CA PHE A 55 2.30 -17.48 -13.50
C PHE A 55 2.95 -16.84 -14.74
N ASP A 56 4.29 -16.89 -14.81
CA ASP A 56 5.10 -16.18 -15.80
C ASP A 56 6.06 -17.10 -16.58
N GLU A 57 7.19 -16.57 -17.07
CA GLU A 57 8.23 -17.30 -17.82
C GLU A 57 9.18 -18.13 -16.93
N THR A 58 9.06 -18.02 -15.60
CA THR A 58 9.81 -18.83 -14.63
C THR A 58 8.98 -19.99 -14.10
N GLY A 59 7.67 -19.99 -14.36
CA GLY A 59 6.72 -20.99 -13.89
C GLY A 59 5.87 -20.51 -12.71
N PRO A 60 5.07 -21.40 -12.10
CA PRO A 60 4.24 -21.07 -10.95
C PRO A 60 5.12 -20.81 -9.72
N HIS A 61 5.01 -19.62 -9.15
CA HIS A 61 5.68 -19.27 -7.92
C HIS A 61 4.86 -18.25 -7.14
N LEU A 62 5.29 -17.98 -5.91
CA LEU A 62 4.67 -16.96 -5.07
C LEU A 62 5.49 -15.69 -5.09
N GLU A 63 4.80 -14.56 -5.22
CA GLU A 63 5.37 -13.25 -4.99
C GLU A 63 4.70 -12.58 -3.80
N LYS A 64 5.45 -11.73 -3.10
CA LYS A 64 4.91 -10.93 -2.01
C LYS A 64 4.04 -9.84 -2.60
N VAL A 65 2.85 -9.64 -2.05
CA VAL A 65 1.99 -8.50 -2.37
C VAL A 65 2.79 -7.22 -2.06
N PRO A 66 3.01 -6.33 -3.04
CA PRO A 66 3.74 -5.10 -2.80
C PRO A 66 2.99 -4.25 -1.76
N GLU A 67 3.73 -3.51 -0.94
CA GLU A 67 3.10 -2.54 -0.06
C GLU A 67 2.34 -1.49 -0.92
N PRO A 68 1.14 -1.09 -0.51
CA PRO A 68 0.40 -0.06 -1.23
C PRO A 68 1.23 1.22 -1.30
N ASP A 69 1.34 1.77 -2.51
CA ASP A 69 2.02 3.05 -2.73
C ASP A 69 1.07 4.20 -2.38
N HIS A 70 1.22 4.75 -1.18
CA HIS A 70 0.46 5.91 -0.70
C HIS A 70 1.14 7.25 -1.01
N THR A 71 2.17 7.28 -1.86
CA THR A 71 2.98 8.49 -2.07
C THR A 71 2.13 9.65 -2.58
N ASP A 72 1.31 9.42 -3.62
CA ASP A 72 0.47 10.46 -4.21
C ASP A 72 -0.66 10.88 -3.26
N GLU A 73 -1.28 9.93 -2.56
CA GLU A 73 -2.34 10.20 -1.58
C GLU A 73 -1.83 11.05 -0.42
N ASN A 74 -0.63 10.74 0.09
CA ASN A 74 -0.02 11.50 1.18
C ASN A 74 0.40 12.91 0.73
N LEU A 75 0.93 13.08 -0.49
CA LEU A 75 1.25 14.41 -1.00
C LEU A 75 -0.01 15.26 -1.21
N GLN A 76 -1.08 14.67 -1.71
CA GLN A 76 -2.37 15.35 -1.85
C GLN A 76 -2.93 15.74 -0.48
N THR A 77 -2.96 14.80 0.47
CA THR A 77 -3.46 15.06 1.84
C THR A 77 -2.62 16.14 2.53
N ALA A 78 -1.29 16.13 2.35
CA ALA A 78 -0.42 17.17 2.92
C ALA A 78 -0.74 18.57 2.37
N GLN A 79 -1.11 18.67 1.09
CA GLN A 79 -1.50 19.93 0.47
C GLN A 79 -2.85 20.42 1.01
N ASP A 80 -3.84 19.53 1.12
CA ASP A 80 -5.16 19.86 1.67
C ASP A 80 -5.04 20.34 3.13
N GLU A 81 -4.24 19.66 3.94
CA GLU A 81 -3.96 20.04 5.33
C GLU A 81 -3.16 21.36 5.43
N TYR A 82 -2.30 21.66 4.44
CA TYR A 82 -1.56 22.92 4.41
C TYR A 82 -2.49 24.11 4.17
N ASP A 83 -3.48 23.93 3.29
CA ASP A 83 -4.49 24.92 2.99
C ASP A 83 -5.42 25.12 4.19
N SER A 84 -5.92 24.03 4.79
CA SER A 84 -6.69 24.04 6.04
C SER A 84 -5.95 24.76 7.18
N ALA A 85 -4.67 24.41 7.42
CA ALA A 85 -3.86 25.07 8.44
C ALA A 85 -3.67 26.58 8.17
N SER A 86 -3.63 27.00 6.90
CA SER A 86 -3.56 28.41 6.53
C SER A 86 -4.86 29.16 6.83
N GLU A 87 -6.01 28.50 6.64
CA GLU A 87 -7.33 29.03 7.02
C GLU A 87 -7.45 29.18 8.54
N HIS A 88 -7.07 28.17 9.31
CA HIS A 88 -7.05 28.24 10.78
C HIS A 88 -6.18 29.39 11.30
N ILE A 89 -4.97 29.56 10.75
CA ILE A 89 -4.07 30.66 11.13
C ILE A 89 -4.72 32.03 10.82
N THR A 90 -5.40 32.15 9.68
CA THR A 90 -6.09 33.37 9.27
C THR A 90 -7.23 33.69 10.24
N ALA A 91 -8.07 32.71 10.58
CA ALA A 91 -9.18 32.89 11.50
C ALA A 91 -8.70 33.30 12.90
N LEU A 92 -7.64 32.66 13.40
CA LEU A 92 -7.04 33.02 14.69
C LEU A 92 -6.43 34.44 14.67
N GLN A 93 -5.83 34.85 13.55
CA GLN A 93 -5.32 36.21 13.41
C GLN A 93 -6.47 37.23 13.41
N GLN A 94 -7.56 36.97 12.69
CA GLN A 94 -8.74 37.84 12.68
C GLN A 94 -9.34 38.00 14.08
N ARG A 95 -9.50 36.90 14.82
CA ARG A 95 -9.94 36.93 16.22
C ARG A 95 -9.05 37.83 17.08
N MET A 96 -7.72 37.73 16.89
CA MET A 96 -6.77 38.57 17.62
C MET A 96 -6.87 40.06 17.24
N ASP A 97 -7.08 40.36 15.97
CA ASP A 97 -7.18 41.73 15.45
C ASP A 97 -8.50 42.40 15.92
N ASP A 98 -9.56 41.61 16.07
CA ASP A 98 -10.88 42.05 16.52
C ASP A 98 -11.03 42.09 18.06
N ASP A 99 -10.01 41.68 18.82
CA ASP A 99 -10.04 41.54 20.29
C ASP A 99 -11.19 40.61 20.76
N ASP A 100 -11.54 39.61 19.92
CA ASP A 100 -12.67 38.68 20.13
C ASP A 100 -12.29 37.51 21.04
N TYR A 101 -12.20 37.81 22.33
CA TYR A 101 -11.84 36.86 23.37
C TYR A 101 -12.99 36.58 24.34
N ASP A 102 -13.02 35.36 24.86
CA ASP A 102 -13.96 34.90 25.88
C ASP A 102 -13.26 34.00 26.92
N ASP A 103 -14.00 33.47 27.89
CA ASP A 103 -13.45 32.61 28.95
C ASP A 103 -12.82 31.30 28.43
N THR A 104 -13.18 30.87 27.22
CA THR A 104 -12.65 29.67 26.54
C THR A 104 -11.53 30.00 25.54
N ASN A 105 -11.63 31.15 24.86
CA ASN A 105 -10.69 31.66 23.87
C ASN A 105 -9.98 32.90 24.42
N THR A 106 -9.14 32.71 25.43
CA THR A 106 -8.34 33.81 25.99
C THR A 106 -7.28 34.25 24.99
N GLU A 107 -6.80 35.48 25.12
CA GLU A 107 -5.72 36.01 24.28
C GLU A 107 -4.47 35.10 24.27
N GLU A 108 -4.14 34.52 25.43
CA GLU A 108 -3.02 33.58 25.55
C GLU A 108 -3.29 32.26 24.83
N SER A 109 -4.49 31.68 24.98
CA SER A 109 -4.82 30.40 24.33
C SER A 109 -4.89 30.54 22.81
N VAL A 110 -5.46 31.63 22.30
CA VAL A 110 -5.53 31.92 20.86
C VAL A 110 -4.13 32.12 20.27
N LYS A 111 -3.25 32.85 20.95
CA LYS A 111 -1.84 33.02 20.54
C LYS A 111 -1.08 31.69 20.53
N ALA A 112 -1.26 30.87 21.56
CA ALA A 112 -0.63 29.57 21.65
C ALA A 112 -1.11 28.64 20.52
N LEU A 113 -2.43 28.57 20.29
CA LEU A 113 -3.02 27.77 19.24
C LEU A 113 -2.53 28.20 17.85
N LYS A 114 -2.45 29.52 17.59
CA LYS A 114 -1.89 30.05 16.34
C LYS A 114 -0.43 29.65 16.13
N ALA A 115 0.37 29.63 17.20
CA ALA A 115 1.76 29.17 17.13
C ALA A 115 1.85 27.66 16.80
N THR A 116 0.96 26.85 17.36
CA THR A 116 0.87 25.41 17.07
C THR A 116 0.50 25.16 15.60
N TRP A 117 -0.56 25.78 15.09
CA TRP A 117 -0.95 25.69 13.68
C TRP A 117 0.15 26.21 12.73
N THR A 118 0.86 27.27 13.11
CA THR A 118 2.01 27.77 12.34
C THR A 118 3.15 26.76 12.27
N THR A 119 3.39 26.04 13.36
CA THR A 119 4.42 24.97 13.41
C THR A 119 4.01 23.79 12.54
N TYR A 120 2.75 23.35 12.65
CA TYR A 120 2.17 22.30 11.82
C TYR A 120 2.27 22.63 10.32
N ARG A 121 1.83 23.81 9.90
CA ARG A 121 1.91 24.27 8.52
C ARG A 121 3.35 24.28 7.98
N LYS A 122 4.34 24.64 8.81
CA LYS A 122 5.76 24.59 8.42
C LYS A 122 6.25 23.15 8.22
N ALA A 123 5.81 22.22 9.07
CA ALA A 123 6.11 20.80 8.91
C ALA A 123 5.52 20.25 7.61
N LEU A 124 4.26 20.59 7.30
CA LEU A 124 3.62 20.25 6.02
C LEU A 124 4.37 20.83 4.81
N ARG A 125 4.77 22.11 4.89
CA ARG A 125 5.58 22.72 3.81
C ARG A 125 6.90 21.97 3.58
N ALA A 126 7.57 21.56 4.64
CA ALA A 126 8.80 20.78 4.55
C ALA A 126 8.54 19.39 3.95
N TYR A 127 7.44 18.75 4.35
CA TYR A 127 6.99 17.47 3.80
C TYR A 127 6.73 17.56 2.29
N ILE A 128 5.87 18.48 1.85
CA ILE A 128 5.54 18.72 0.44
C ILE A 128 6.81 19.06 -0.36
N SER A 129 7.68 19.92 0.18
CA SER A 129 8.92 20.31 -0.49
C SER A 129 9.91 19.17 -0.65
N SER A 130 9.82 18.11 0.16
CA SER A 130 10.68 16.93 0.00
C SER A 130 10.21 16.03 -1.16
N ALA A 131 8.97 16.20 -1.62
CA ALA A 131 8.31 15.37 -2.63
C ALA A 131 8.37 13.85 -2.32
N ASP A 132 8.54 13.51 -1.04
CA ASP A 132 8.66 12.14 -0.54
C ASP A 132 7.41 11.78 0.27
N GLY A 133 6.38 11.33 -0.47
CA GLY A 133 5.10 10.89 0.08
C GLY A 133 5.16 9.54 0.82
N THR A 134 6.32 8.88 0.90
CA THR A 134 6.46 7.58 1.57
C THR A 134 6.46 7.70 3.09
N LYS A 135 6.73 8.89 3.62
CA LYS A 135 6.77 9.17 5.05
C LYS A 135 5.37 9.42 5.60
N SER A 136 5.16 9.09 6.87
CA SER A 136 3.93 9.47 7.57
C SER A 136 3.74 10.99 7.59
N LEU A 137 2.49 11.42 7.46
CA LEU A 137 2.11 12.83 7.52
C LEU A 137 2.43 13.45 8.89
N PRO A 138 2.76 14.75 8.95
CA PRO A 138 2.80 15.48 10.20
C PRO A 138 1.45 15.39 10.94
N ALA A 139 1.49 15.28 12.28
CA ALA A 139 0.28 15.24 13.09
C ALA A 139 -0.36 16.63 13.21
N ALA A 140 -1.65 16.73 12.93
CA ALA A 140 -2.42 17.95 13.10
C ALA A 140 -2.53 18.34 14.59
N PRO A 141 -2.64 19.64 14.91
CA PRO A 141 -2.99 20.10 16.25
C PRO A 141 -4.38 19.63 16.66
N ASP A 142 -4.59 19.41 17.96
CA ASP A 142 -5.95 19.25 18.49
C ASP A 142 -6.73 20.56 18.25
N ALA A 143 -7.96 20.42 17.75
CA ALA A 143 -8.88 21.52 17.46
C ALA A 143 -9.62 22.01 18.70
#